data_AF-E3TCB6-F1
#
_entry.id   AF-E3TCB6-F1
#
_cell.length_a   1.000
_cell.length_b   1.000
_cell.length_c   1.000
_cell.angle_alpha   90.00
_cell.angle_beta   90.00
_cell.angle_gamma   90.00
#
_symmetry.space_group_name_H-M   'P 1'
#
loop_
_entity.id
_entity.type
_entity.pdbx_description
1 polymer ?
#
loop_
_entity_poly.entity_id
_entity_poly.type
_entity_poly.pdbx_seq_one_letter_code
_entity_poly.pdbx_strand_id
1 'polypeptide(L)'
;MGIHGLAKLIADQAPTAIREQDIKNYFGRKIAIDASMCIYQFLIAVRQDGNVLQNDDGETTSHLMGMFYRTIRMLDSGIKPVYVFDGKPPQLKSGELEKRGERRAEAEKLLAQAQETGEQENIDKFSKRLVKVTKQHNDE
;
A
#
# COMPACT_ATOMS: atom_id res chain seq x y z
N MET A 1 4.93 -0.20 -8.68
CA MET A 1 4.09 -1.32 -9.14
C MET A 1 3.26 -0.83 -10.32
N GLY A 2 2.94 -1.72 -11.26
CA GLY A 2 2.14 -1.37 -12.44
C GLY A 2 2.98 -0.86 -13.61
N ILE A 3 2.32 -0.17 -14.53
CA ILE A 3 2.90 0.34 -15.78
C ILE A 3 3.33 1.79 -15.55
N HIS A 4 4.63 2.07 -15.72
CA HIS A 4 5.18 3.40 -15.52
C HIS A 4 4.60 4.40 -16.54
N GLY A 5 4.14 5.56 -16.06
CA GLY A 5 3.63 6.65 -16.90
C GLY A 5 2.23 6.45 -17.49
N LEU A 6 1.60 5.29 -17.32
CA LEU A 6 0.32 4.99 -17.98
C LEU A 6 -0.81 5.96 -17.61
N ALA A 7 -0.96 6.31 -16.32
CA ALA A 7 -2.00 7.22 -15.88
C ALA A 7 -1.87 8.61 -16.54
N LYS A 8 -0.64 9.14 -16.60
CA LYS A 8 -0.34 10.41 -17.27
C LYS A 8 -0.62 10.32 -18.77
N LEU A 9 -0.18 9.25 -19.42
CA LEU A 9 -0.41 9.03 -20.85
C LEU A 9 -1.91 9.02 -21.19
N ILE A 10 -2.74 8.32 -20.39
CA ILE A 10 -4.19 8.29 -20.60
C ILE A 10 -4.80 9.68 -20.38
N ALA A 11 -4.39 10.40 -19.33
CA ALA A 11 -4.87 11.75 -19.07
C ALA A 11 -4.56 12.71 -20.24
N ASP A 12 -3.35 12.61 -20.82
CA ASP A 12 -2.90 13.50 -21.90
C ASP A 12 -3.50 13.12 -23.26
N GLN A 13 -3.62 11.81 -23.57
CA GLN A 13 -3.93 11.32 -24.92
C GLN A 13 -5.33 10.72 -25.08
N ALA A 14 -5.97 10.29 -23.99
CA ALA A 14 -7.29 9.67 -24.00
C ALA A 14 -8.14 10.14 -22.80
N PRO A 15 -8.32 11.46 -22.59
CA PRO A 15 -8.97 11.99 -21.38
C PRO A 15 -10.40 11.51 -21.20
N THR A 16 -11.10 11.19 -22.29
CA THR A 16 -12.48 10.66 -22.28
C THR A 16 -12.59 9.26 -21.68
N ALA A 17 -11.47 8.54 -21.51
CA ALA A 17 -11.43 7.25 -20.83
C ALA A 17 -11.50 7.37 -19.29
N ILE A 18 -11.19 8.55 -18.74
CA ILE A 18 -11.25 8.81 -17.29
C ILE A 18 -12.59 9.45 -16.95
N ARG A 19 -13.27 8.90 -15.93
CA ARG A 19 -14.53 9.44 -15.42
C ARG A 19 -14.46 9.57 -13.92
N GLU A 20 -14.69 10.79 -13.43
CA GLU A 20 -14.83 11.07 -12.01
C GLU A 20 -16.30 10.99 -11.62
N GLN A 21 -16.59 10.36 -10.48
CA GLN A 21 -17.94 10.16 -9.97
C GLN A 21 -17.91 10.22 -8.44
N ASP A 22 -19.00 10.68 -7.83
CA ASP A 22 -19.17 10.61 -6.38
C ASP A 22 -19.32 9.15 -5.93
N ILE A 23 -18.83 8.81 -4.74
CA ILE A 23 -18.91 7.46 -4.17
C ILE A 23 -20.36 6.96 -4.09
N LYS A 24 -21.34 7.85 -3.90
CA LYS A 24 -22.78 7.54 -3.86
C LYS A 24 -23.28 6.91 -5.17
N ASN A 25 -22.63 7.21 -6.30
CA ASN A 25 -22.99 6.65 -7.60
C ASN A 25 -22.63 5.16 -7.73
N TYR A 26 -21.93 4.60 -6.74
CA TYR A 26 -21.57 3.17 -6.67
C TYR A 26 -22.46 2.36 -5.72
N PHE A 27 -23.58 2.92 -5.25
CA PHE A 27 -24.52 2.18 -4.40
C PHE A 27 -24.96 0.86 -5.04
N GLY A 28 -24.93 -0.23 -4.26
CA GLY A 28 -25.29 -1.59 -4.68
C GLY A 28 -24.26 -2.29 -5.57
N ARG A 29 -23.19 -1.60 -5.99
CA ARG A 29 -22.15 -2.19 -6.86
C ARG A 29 -21.26 -3.14 -6.08
N LYS A 30 -20.90 -4.26 -6.73
CA LYS A 30 -19.88 -5.19 -6.25
C LYS A 30 -18.53 -4.76 -6.83
N ILE A 31 -17.51 -4.63 -6.00
CA ILE A 31 -16.17 -4.15 -6.40
C ILE A 31 -15.11 -5.12 -5.88
N ALA A 32 -14.27 -5.64 -6.78
CA ALA A 32 -13.08 -6.40 -6.40
C ALA A 32 -11.95 -5.42 -6.05
N ILE A 33 -11.32 -5.63 -4.90
CA ILE A 33 -10.29 -4.76 -4.34
C ILE A 33 -9.02 -5.59 -4.17
N ASP A 34 -7.90 -5.08 -4.68
CA ASP A 34 -6.58 -5.64 -4.41
C ASP A 34 -6.21 -5.44 -2.94
N ALA A 35 -6.23 -6.53 -2.18
CA ALA A 35 -6.00 -6.52 -0.73
C ALA A 35 -4.54 -6.22 -0.40
N SER A 36 -3.60 -6.84 -1.14
CA SER A 36 -2.16 -6.68 -0.92
C SER A 36 -1.73 -5.22 -1.14
N MET A 37 -2.32 -4.54 -2.13
CA MET A 37 -2.13 -3.11 -2.32
C MET A 37 -2.74 -2.26 -1.20
N CYS A 38 -3.92 -2.60 -0.70
CA CYS A 38 -4.55 -1.87 0.41
C CYS A 38 -3.73 -1.98 1.70
N ILE A 39 -3.31 -3.19 2.07
CA ILE A 39 -2.47 -3.44 3.25
C ILE A 39 -1.17 -2.64 3.16
N TYR A 40 -0.50 -2.68 2.01
CA TYR A 40 0.72 -1.90 1.79
C TYR A 40 0.50 -0.39 1.98
N GLN A 41 -0.59 0.16 1.46
CA GLN A 41 -0.94 1.58 1.65
C GLN A 41 -1.14 1.92 3.13
N PHE A 42 -1.83 1.06 3.88
CA PHE A 42 -2.09 1.32 5.29
C PHE A 42 -0.81 1.25 6.15
N LEU A 43 0.06 0.27 5.92
CA LEU A 43 1.34 0.18 6.63
C LEU A 43 2.28 1.39 6.37
N ILE A 44 2.09 2.09 5.26
CA ILE A 44 2.84 3.32 4.95
C ILE A 44 2.17 4.56 5.55
N ALA A 45 0.86 4.69 5.36
CA ALA A 45 0.14 5.93 5.63
C ALA A 45 -0.37 6.04 7.06
N VAL A 46 -0.72 4.92 7.70
CA VAL A 46 -1.28 4.88 9.05
C VAL A 46 -0.13 4.77 10.04
N ARG A 47 0.27 5.91 10.59
CA ARG A 47 1.42 6.06 11.50
C ARG A 47 1.11 7.10 12.56
N GLN A 48 1.71 6.93 13.73
CA GLN A 48 1.70 7.91 14.81
C GLN A 48 3.15 8.29 15.13
N ASP A 49 3.46 9.59 15.09
CA ASP A 49 4.80 10.13 15.32
C ASP A 49 5.91 9.44 14.50
N GLY A 50 5.60 9.15 13.22
CA GLY A 50 6.51 8.48 12.27
C GLY A 50 6.55 6.95 12.41
N ASN A 51 6.07 6.40 13.52
CA ASN A 51 6.04 4.97 13.82
C ASN A 51 4.73 4.31 13.35
N VAL A 52 4.83 3.03 13.00
CA VAL A 52 3.65 2.23 12.64
C VAL A 52 2.86 1.97 13.93
N LEU A 53 1.52 1.97 13.85
CA LEU A 53 0.71 1.61 15.02
C LEU A 53 0.93 0.16 15.40
N GLN A 54 1.09 -0.08 16.70
CA GLN A 54 1.34 -1.38 17.29
C GLN A 54 0.48 -1.60 18.54
N ASN A 55 0.28 -2.86 18.93
CA ASN A 55 -0.25 -3.23 20.26
C ASN A 55 0.89 -3.28 21.30
N ASP A 56 0.54 -3.63 22.54
CA ASP A 56 1.51 -3.72 23.66
C ASP A 56 2.59 -4.80 23.44
N ASP A 57 2.30 -5.79 22.60
CA ASP A 57 3.24 -6.86 22.20
C ASP A 57 4.16 -6.45 21.03
N GLY A 58 4.02 -5.22 20.50
CA GLY A 58 4.80 -4.69 19.38
C GLY A 58 4.34 -5.17 18.00
N GLU A 59 3.19 -5.84 17.90
CA GLU A 59 2.62 -6.30 16.66
C GLU A 59 1.93 -5.15 15.93
N THR A 60 2.11 -5.07 14.62
CA THR A 60 1.56 -3.98 13.81
C THR A 60 0.03 -4.09 13.73
N THR A 61 -0.69 -2.97 13.90
CA THR A 61 -2.17 -2.92 13.83
C THR A 61 -2.69 -1.96 12.75
N SER A 62 -1.77 -1.32 12.01
CA SER A 62 -2.10 -0.29 11.02
C SER A 62 -2.94 -0.80 9.85
N HIS A 63 -2.67 -2.02 9.38
CA HIS A 63 -3.46 -2.68 8.33
C HIS A 63 -4.87 -3.01 8.81
N LEU A 64 -5.02 -3.47 10.05
CA LEU A 64 -6.32 -3.78 10.65
C LEU A 64 -7.19 -2.53 10.73
N MET A 65 -6.66 -1.45 11.29
CA MET A 65 -7.40 -0.19 11.42
C MET A 65 -7.80 0.36 10.04
N GLY A 66 -6.86 0.35 9.10
CA GLY A 66 -7.10 0.82 7.74
C GLY A 66 -8.18 0.00 7.02
N MET A 67 -8.05 -1.33 7.05
CA MET A 67 -9.01 -2.24 6.42
C MET A 67 -10.39 -2.11 7.05
N PHE A 68 -10.48 -2.07 8.38
CA PHE A 68 -11.72 -1.95 9.12
C PHE A 68 -12.50 -0.69 8.72
N TYR A 69 -11.91 0.50 8.91
CA TYR A 69 -12.62 1.75 8.64
C TYR A 69 -12.87 1.99 7.16
N ARG A 70 -11.95 1.60 6.26
CA ARG A 70 -12.18 1.73 4.82
C ARG A 70 -13.32 0.82 4.36
N THR A 71 -13.39 -0.40 4.89
CA THR A 71 -14.46 -1.35 4.55
C THR A 71 -15.81 -0.85 5.05
N ILE A 72 -15.91 -0.38 6.29
CA ILE A 72 -17.14 0.22 6.84
C ILE A 72 -17.61 1.38 5.95
N ARG A 73 -16.72 2.32 5.62
CA ARG A 73 -17.08 3.46 4.76
C ARG A 73 -17.63 3.02 3.39
N MET A 74 -17.08 1.95 2.80
CA MET A 74 -17.60 1.40 1.54
C MET A 74 -18.98 0.77 1.73
N LEU A 75 -19.17 -0.01 2.80
CA LEU A 75 -20.46 -0.62 3.13
C LEU A 75 -21.54 0.44 3.42
N ASP A 76 -21.21 1.50 4.16
CA ASP A 76 -22.10 2.64 4.43
C ASP A 76 -22.52 3.36 3.16
N SER A 77 -21.65 3.36 2.15
CA SER A 77 -21.95 3.89 0.80
C SER A 77 -22.72 2.90 -0.08
N GLY A 78 -23.07 1.72 0.45
CA GLY A 78 -23.78 0.65 -0.26
C GLY A 78 -22.91 -0.17 -1.22
N ILE A 79 -21.59 0.00 -1.20
CA ILE A 79 -20.65 -0.78 -2.00
C ILE A 79 -20.46 -2.15 -1.35
N LYS A 80 -20.37 -3.20 -2.16
CA LYS A 80 -20.11 -4.58 -1.73
C LYS A 80 -18.68 -4.98 -2.10
N PRO A 81 -17.67 -4.72 -1.24
CA PRO A 81 -16.29 -5.02 -1.55
C PRO A 81 -15.99 -6.52 -1.48
N VAL A 82 -15.12 -6.99 -2.36
CA VAL A 82 -14.51 -8.32 -2.32
C VAL A 82 -13.00 -8.14 -2.36
N TYR A 83 -12.33 -8.44 -1.26
CA TYR A 83 -10.87 -8.37 -1.20
C TYR A 83 -10.25 -9.60 -1.87
N VAL A 84 -9.31 -9.34 -2.78
CA VAL A 84 -8.57 -10.35 -3.52
C VAL A 84 -7.10 -10.26 -3.13
N PHE A 85 -6.58 -11.36 -2.61
CA PHE A 85 -5.19 -11.47 -2.20
C PHE A 85 -4.34 -12.06 -3.32
N ASP A 86 -3.11 -11.56 -3.43
CA ASP A 86 -2.14 -12.10 -4.39
C ASP A 86 -1.80 -13.57 -4.07
N GLY A 87 -1.71 -14.37 -5.13
CA GLY A 87 -1.20 -15.73 -5.07
C GLY A 87 0.29 -15.82 -5.39
N LYS A 88 0.71 -16.98 -5.92
CA LYS A 88 2.09 -17.19 -6.36
C LYS A 88 2.41 -16.25 -7.54
N PRO A 89 3.48 -15.43 -7.47
CA PRO A 89 3.86 -14.56 -8.58
C PRO A 89 4.31 -15.40 -9.80
N PRO A 90 4.04 -14.93 -11.03
CA PRO A 90 4.48 -15.62 -12.24
C PRO A 90 6.01 -15.52 -12.40
N GLN A 91 6.61 -16.51 -13.06
CA GLN A 91 8.06 -16.56 -13.27
C GLN A 91 8.61 -15.33 -14.01
N LEU A 92 7.86 -14.79 -14.96
CA LEU A 92 8.22 -13.57 -15.71
C LEU A 92 8.43 -12.34 -14.80
N LYS A 93 7.90 -12.35 -13.57
CA LYS A 93 8.05 -11.26 -12.59
C LYS A 93 9.34 -11.37 -11.77
N SER A 94 10.11 -12.45 -11.88
CA SER A 94 11.29 -12.72 -11.03
C SER A 94 12.31 -11.58 -11.03
N GLY A 95 12.73 -11.11 -12.20
CA GLY A 95 13.71 -10.03 -12.32
C GLY A 95 13.22 -8.70 -11.73
N GLU A 96 11.92 -8.41 -11.79
CA GLU A 96 11.33 -7.25 -11.12
C GLU A 96 11.28 -7.42 -9.60
N LEU A 97 11.06 -8.64 -9.10
CA LEU A 97 11.11 -8.93 -7.67
C LEU A 97 12.55 -8.79 -7.12
N GLU A 98 13.54 -9.22 -7.88
CA GLU A 98 14.96 -9.07 -7.54
C GLU A 98 15.36 -7.59 -7.44
N LYS A 99 15.04 -6.78 -8.47
CA LYS A 99 15.27 -5.32 -8.44
C LYS A 99 14.60 -4.63 -7.25
N ARG A 100 13.44 -5.10 -6.82
CA ARG A 100 12.79 -4.58 -5.59
C ARG A 100 13.53 -4.97 -4.33
N GLY A 101 14.12 -6.17 -4.31
CA GLY A 101 15.02 -6.60 -3.24
C GLY A 101 16.25 -5.70 -3.15
N GLU A 102 16.92 -5.44 -4.28
CA GLU A 102 18.09 -4.56 -4.35
C GLU A 102 17.79 -3.16 -3.83
N ARG A 103 16.68 -2.55 -4.30
CA ARG A 103 16.24 -1.23 -3.84
C ARG A 103 15.94 -1.18 -2.35
N ARG A 104 15.51 -2.30 -1.76
CA ARG A 104 15.29 -2.40 -0.31
C ARG A 104 16.61 -2.44 0.43
N ALA A 105 17.55 -3.29 -0.02
CA ALA A 105 18.89 -3.37 0.59
C ALA A 105 19.64 -2.03 0.53
N GLU A 106 19.47 -1.28 -0.56
CA GLU A 106 20.01 0.08 -0.66
C GLU A 106 19.34 1.04 0.33
N ALA A 107 18.01 1.01 0.45
CA ALA A 107 17.27 1.82 1.41
C ALA A 107 17.62 1.48 2.88
N GLU A 108 17.95 0.22 3.19
CA GLU A 108 18.41 -0.20 4.53
C GLU A 108 19.75 0.46 4.87
N LYS A 109 20.70 0.47 3.93
CA LYS A 109 22.00 1.13 4.11
C LYS A 109 21.84 2.64 4.32
N LEU A 110 20.99 3.28 3.51
CA LEU A 110 20.72 4.71 3.61
C LEU A 110 20.00 5.07 4.92
N LEU A 111 19.10 4.20 5.41
CA LEU A 111 18.45 4.39 6.70
C LEU A 111 19.46 4.36 7.85
N ALA A 112 20.39 3.40 7.85
CA ALA A 112 21.42 3.32 8.89
C ALA A 112 22.28 4.59 8.93
N GLN A 113 22.72 5.09 7.76
CA GLN A 113 23.45 6.35 7.66
C GLN A 113 22.64 7.56 8.13
N ALA A 114 21.36 7.63 7.79
CA ALA A 114 20.47 8.70 8.24
C ALA A 114 20.24 8.67 9.77
N GLN A 115 20.19 7.47 10.37
CA GLN A 115 20.11 7.29 11.82
C GLN A 115 21.40 7.72 12.53
N GLU A 116 22.58 7.40 11.97
CA GLU A 116 23.87 7.85 12.50
C GLU A 116 24.03 9.38 12.46
N THR A 117 23.53 10.01 11.40
CA THR A 117 23.61 11.47 11.20
C THR A 117 22.47 12.26 11.85
N GLY A 118 21.43 11.57 12.35
CA GLY A 118 20.26 12.20 13.00
C GLY A 118 19.33 12.95 12.05
N GLU A 119 19.36 12.66 10.75
CA GLU A 119 18.56 13.37 9.74
C GLU A 119 17.12 12.81 9.66
N GLN A 120 16.23 13.35 10.50
CA GLN A 120 14.88 12.84 10.70
C GLN A 120 14.05 12.68 9.41
N GLU A 121 14.16 13.63 8.47
CA GLU A 121 13.42 13.57 7.20
C GLU A 121 13.82 12.34 6.37
N ASN A 122 15.13 12.04 6.32
CA ASN A 122 15.64 10.88 5.61
C ASN A 122 15.31 9.57 6.36
N ILE A 123 15.33 9.58 7.69
CA ILE A 123 14.87 8.44 8.51
C ILE A 123 13.42 8.07 8.16
N ASP A 124 12.52 9.05 8.13
CA ASP A 124 11.10 8.84 7.82
C ASP A 124 10.90 8.35 6.38
N LYS A 125 11.67 8.92 5.44
CA LYS A 125 11.61 8.55 4.02
C LYS A 125 12.10 7.13 3.77
N PHE A 126 13.24 6.74 4.34
CA PHE A 126 13.80 5.42 4.13
C PHE A 126 13.03 4.36 4.92
N SER A 127 12.56 4.64 6.14
CA SER A 127 11.72 3.71 6.91
C SER A 127 10.42 3.32 6.16
N LYS A 128 9.78 4.28 5.48
CA LYS A 128 8.62 4.01 4.62
C LYS A 128 8.95 3.12 3.41
N ARG A 129 10.16 3.22 2.85
CA ARG A 129 10.61 2.37 1.72
C ARG A 129 10.87 0.92 2.13
N LEU A 130 11.16 0.68 3.41
CA LEU A 130 11.40 -0.66 3.94
C LEU A 130 10.14 -1.44 4.28
N VAL A 131 8.98 -0.77 4.28
CA VAL A 131 7.69 -1.42 4.53
C VAL A 131 7.49 -2.61 3.58
N LYS A 132 7.13 -3.74 4.17
CA LYS A 132 6.83 -4.98 3.45
C LYS A 132 5.59 -5.63 4.05
N VAL A 133 4.69 -6.07 3.17
CA VAL A 133 3.57 -6.92 3.57
C VAL A 133 4.10 -8.33 3.81
N THR A 134 3.82 -8.90 4.98
CA THR A 134 4.15 -10.27 5.35
C THR A 134 2.92 -11.15 5.25
N LYS A 135 3.09 -12.47 5.40
CA LYS A 135 1.96 -13.40 5.40
C LYS A 135 1.04 -13.15 6.61
N GLN A 136 1.62 -12.83 7.76
CA GLN A 136 0.87 -12.51 8.98
C GLN A 136 -0.16 -11.39 8.74
N HIS A 137 0.23 -10.28 8.10
CA HIS A 137 -0.70 -9.19 7.80
C HIS A 137 -1.87 -9.58 6.86
N ASN A 138 -1.75 -10.70 6.13
CA ASN A 138 -2.82 -11.20 5.28
C ASN A 138 -3.73 -12.21 6.00
N ASP A 139 -3.18 -12.93 6.99
CA ASP A 139 -3.88 -13.99 7.72
C ASP A 139 -4.71 -13.40 8.89
N GLU A 140 -4.38 -12.20 9.35
CA GLU A 140 -5.13 -11.38 10.33
C GLU A 140 -6.28 -10.57 9.70
#